data_AF-A0A7S1E0F6-F1
#
_entry.id   AF-A0A7S1E0F6-F1
#
_cell.length_a   1.000
_cell.length_b   1.000
_cell.length_c   1.000
_cell.angle_alpha   90.00
_cell.angle_beta   90.00
_cell.angle_gamma   90.00
#
_symmetry.space_group_name_H-M   'P 1'
#
loop_
_entity.id
_entity.type
_entity.pdbx_description
1 polymer ?
#
loop_
_entity_poly.entity_id
_entity_poly.type
_entity_poly.pdbx_seq_one_letter_code
_entity_poly.pdbx_strand_id
1 'polypeptide(L)'
;MLPLTRARRNVKVSTYKSILRKFMSYCHQTDYPPGETFTTEQLAAVTASDVTNYFTYRCYRCLDPDETAIPSHRSNTLLYWKKGISYFMPNKHMQWNEIVDSGNPTKSQQVANMIAEVKQKEVRRQGAPSKARRSLTKDEFRHTQ
;
A
#
# COMPACT_ATOMS: atom_id res chain seq x y z
N MET A 1 14.34 -10.39 28.79
CA MET A 1 13.51 -10.81 27.65
C MET A 1 12.40 -9.79 27.41
N LEU A 2 12.25 -9.24 26.20
CA LEU A 2 11.09 -8.40 25.86
C LEU A 2 9.86 -9.29 25.59
N PRO A 3 8.65 -8.95 26.08
CA PRO A 3 7.45 -9.75 25.83
C PRO A 3 7.14 -9.84 24.33
N LEU A 4 6.81 -11.06 23.86
CA LEU A 4 6.61 -11.42 22.44
C LEU A 4 5.63 -10.48 21.70
N THR A 5 4.66 -9.90 22.40
CA THR A 5 3.68 -8.95 21.88
C THR A 5 4.26 -7.57 21.56
N ARG A 6 5.26 -7.10 22.33
CA ARG A 6 5.97 -5.83 22.08
C ARG A 6 6.96 -5.96 20.93
N ALA A 7 7.66 -7.09 20.84
CA ALA A 7 8.55 -7.41 19.73
C ALA A 7 7.82 -7.43 18.38
N ARG A 8 6.65 -8.09 18.29
CA ARG A 8 5.82 -8.13 17.07
C ARG A 8 5.31 -6.75 16.64
N ARG A 9 5.02 -5.84 17.59
CA ARG A 9 4.65 -4.44 17.27
C ARG A 9 5.83 -3.67 16.67
N ASN A 10 7.02 -3.81 17.25
CA ASN A 10 8.23 -3.12 16.77
C ASN A 10 8.62 -3.54 15.35
N VAL A 11 8.50 -4.83 15.02
CA VAL A 11 8.74 -5.33 13.64
C VAL A 11 7.78 -4.68 12.64
N LYS A 12 6.48 -4.59 12.97
CA LYS A 12 5.49 -3.95 12.09
C LYS A 12 5.78 -2.47 11.86
N VAL A 13 6.17 -1.73 12.90
CA VAL A 13 6.52 -0.30 12.78
C VAL A 13 7.74 -0.12 11.88
N SER A 14 8.75 -1.00 11.97
CA SER A 14 9.91 -0.96 11.07
C SER A 14 9.53 -1.16 9.60
N THR A 15 8.65 -2.13 9.31
CA THR A 15 8.16 -2.34 7.94
C THR A 15 7.34 -1.14 7.43
N TYR A 16 6.49 -0.56 8.28
CA TYR A 16 5.71 0.62 7.91
C TYR A 16 6.60 1.84 7.65
N LYS A 17 7.65 2.05 8.45
CA LYS A 17 8.66 3.09 8.18
C LYS A 17 9.29 2.91 6.80
N SER A 18 9.63 1.68 6.41
CA SER A 18 10.15 1.44 5.06
C SER A 18 9.13 1.74 3.96
N ILE A 19 7.83 1.50 4.18
CA ILE A 19 6.78 1.81 3.23
C ILE A 19 6.63 3.32 3.10
N LEU A 20 6.54 4.03 4.23
CA LEU A 20 6.45 5.49 4.27
C LEU A 20 7.65 6.14 3.60
N ARG A 21 8.88 5.69 3.91
CA ARG A 21 10.10 6.21 3.29
C ARG A 21 10.05 6.14 1.76
N LYS A 22 9.66 4.98 1.20
CA LYS A 22 9.53 4.82 -0.27
C LYS A 22 8.45 5.73 -0.87
N PHE A 23 7.38 5.98 -0.12
CA PHE A 23 6.32 6.89 -0.54
C PHE A 23 6.79 8.35 -0.53
N MET A 24 7.36 8.81 0.59
CA MET A 24 7.87 10.17 0.71
C MET A 24 9.03 10.44 -0.27
N SER A 25 9.88 9.45 -0.54
CA SER A 25 10.92 9.56 -1.57
C SER A 25 10.34 9.79 -2.96
N TYR A 26 9.21 9.15 -3.28
CA TYR A 26 8.51 9.39 -4.53
C TYR A 26 7.89 10.79 -4.57
N CYS A 27 7.22 11.23 -3.51
CA CYS A 27 6.58 12.55 -3.44
C CYS A 27 7.60 13.69 -3.54
N HIS A 28 8.73 13.60 -2.83
CA HIS A 28 9.75 14.64 -2.79
C HIS A 28 10.82 14.48 -3.86
N GLN A 29 10.72 13.45 -4.72
CA GLN A 29 11.74 13.08 -5.71
C GLN A 29 13.17 13.03 -5.10
N THR A 30 13.28 12.46 -3.89
CA THR A 30 14.51 12.46 -3.08
C THR A 30 14.72 11.09 -2.44
N ASP A 31 15.93 10.55 -2.53
CA ASP A 31 16.26 9.28 -1.88
C ASP A 31 16.60 9.49 -0.40
N TYR A 32 15.69 9.05 0.48
CA TYR A 32 15.89 9.14 1.93
C TYR A 32 16.62 7.90 2.47
N PRO A 33 17.55 8.07 3.43
CA PRO A 33 18.23 6.95 4.05
C PRO A 33 17.29 6.11 4.94
N PRO A 34 17.63 4.85 5.24
CA PRO A 34 16.88 4.05 6.21
C PRO A 34 16.85 4.75 7.58
N GLY A 35 15.68 4.78 8.22
CA GLY A 35 15.52 5.38 9.55
C GLY A 35 15.06 6.84 9.55
N GLU A 36 15.05 7.49 8.38
CA GLU A 36 14.55 8.86 8.20
C GLU A 36 13.16 9.06 8.82
N THR A 37 12.94 10.22 9.41
CA THR A 37 11.67 10.62 10.04
C THR A 37 11.13 11.85 9.36
N PHE A 38 9.83 11.86 9.09
CA PHE A 38 9.16 12.96 8.42
C PHE A 38 8.42 13.83 9.44
N THR A 39 8.44 15.14 9.24
CA THR A 39 7.77 16.09 10.14
C THR A 39 6.25 16.02 9.94
N THR A 40 5.50 16.54 10.91
CA THR A 40 4.04 16.60 10.82
C THR A 40 3.60 17.44 9.62
N GLU A 41 4.32 18.52 9.32
CA GLU A 41 4.04 19.43 8.21
C GLU A 41 4.25 18.73 6.87
N GLN A 42 5.34 17.98 6.72
CA GLN A 42 5.59 17.15 5.53
C GLN A 42 4.49 16.11 5.32
N LEU A 43 4.02 15.48 6.39
CA LEU A 43 2.96 14.47 6.32
C LEU A 43 1.57 15.10 6.12
N ALA A 44 1.34 16.33 6.58
CA ALA A 44 0.10 17.07 6.37
C ALA A 44 -0.02 17.63 4.95
N ALA A 45 1.10 17.88 4.27
CA ALA A 45 1.13 18.32 2.88
C ALA A 45 0.76 17.20 1.87
N VAL A 46 0.72 15.94 2.32
CA VAL A 46 0.37 14.80 1.46
C VAL A 46 -1.09 14.85 1.05
N THR A 47 -1.34 14.79 -0.25
CA THR A 47 -2.69 14.79 -0.83
C THR A 47 -3.19 13.39 -1.19
N ALA A 48 -4.49 13.26 -1.46
CA ALA A 48 -5.07 12.04 -2.03
C ALA A 48 -4.46 11.67 -3.40
N SER A 49 -4.14 12.67 -4.23
CA SER A 49 -3.51 12.50 -5.53
C SER A 49 -2.11 11.91 -5.39
N ASP A 50 -1.31 12.34 -4.42
CA ASP A 50 0.04 11.78 -4.18
C ASP A 50 -0.02 10.27 -3.89
N VAL A 51 -0.94 9.85 -3.02
CA VAL A 51 -1.13 8.44 -2.67
C VAL A 51 -1.59 7.64 -3.89
N THR A 52 -2.53 8.18 -4.66
CA THR A 52 -3.05 7.53 -5.87
C THR A 52 -1.95 7.39 -6.92
N ASN A 53 -1.26 8.49 -7.25
CA ASN A 53 -0.17 8.53 -8.23
C ASN A 53 0.96 7.58 -7.85
N TYR A 54 1.32 7.54 -6.57
CA TYR A 54 2.31 6.58 -6.08
C TYR A 54 1.86 5.12 -6.28
N PHE A 55 0.59 4.79 -6.00
CA PHE A 55 0.07 3.44 -6.20
C PHE A 55 0.04 3.07 -7.68
N THR A 56 -0.45 3.97 -8.53
CA THR A 56 -0.49 3.79 -9.99
C THR A 56 0.92 3.57 -10.53
N TYR A 57 1.87 4.46 -10.21
CA TYR A 57 3.27 4.34 -10.62
C TYR A 57 3.89 3.03 -10.12
N ARG A 58 3.63 2.61 -8.88
CA ARG A 58 4.17 1.36 -8.33
C ARG A 58 3.58 0.11 -8.97
N CYS A 59 2.36 0.16 -9.46
CA CYS A 59 1.69 -0.96 -10.12
C CYS A 59 2.02 -1.05 -11.60
N TYR A 60 2.00 0.08 -12.31
CA TYR A 60 2.04 0.13 -13.76
C TYR A 60 3.32 0.74 -14.34
N ARG A 61 4.15 1.40 -13.51
CA ARG A 61 5.33 2.18 -13.93
C ARG A 61 5.02 3.38 -14.82
N CYS A 62 3.75 3.74 -14.93
CA CYS A 62 3.23 4.96 -15.54
C CYS A 62 2.12 5.55 -14.65
N LEU A 63 1.74 6.81 -14.90
CA LEU A 63 0.64 7.48 -14.19
C LEU A 63 -0.70 7.38 -14.90
N ASP A 64 -0.67 7.13 -16.21
CA ASP A 64 -1.85 6.97 -17.05
C ASP A 64 -1.77 5.60 -17.75
N PRO A 65 -2.07 4.50 -17.02
CA PRO A 65 -2.10 3.17 -17.60
C PRO A 65 -3.29 3.03 -18.55
N ASP A 66 -3.05 2.41 -19.71
CA ASP A 66 -4.14 2.04 -20.60
C ASP A 66 -5.00 0.91 -20.00
N GLU A 67 -6.14 0.63 -20.62
CA GLU A 67 -7.04 -0.43 -20.15
C GLU A 67 -6.39 -1.82 -20.20
N THR A 68 -5.40 -2.01 -21.08
CA THR A 68 -4.70 -3.29 -21.25
C THR A 68 -3.54 -3.48 -20.26
N ALA A 69 -3.10 -2.42 -19.57
CA ALA A 69 -2.03 -2.47 -18.61
C ALA A 69 -2.32 -3.49 -17.51
N ILE A 70 -1.34 -4.36 -17.25
CA ILE A 70 -1.42 -5.39 -16.22
C ILE A 70 -0.69 -4.88 -14.97
N PRO A 71 -1.36 -4.75 -13.81
CA PRO A 71 -0.71 -4.30 -12.59
C PRO A 71 0.31 -5.35 -12.13
N SER A 72 1.53 -4.90 -11.85
CA SER A 72 2.62 -5.75 -11.34
C SER A 72 2.43 -6.22 -9.90
N HIS A 73 1.52 -5.59 -9.15
CA HIS A 73 1.24 -5.90 -7.75
C HIS A 73 -0.25 -6.21 -7.54
N ARG A 74 -0.52 -7.07 -6.56
CA ARG A 74 -1.87 -7.42 -6.12
C ARG A 74 -2.46 -6.32 -5.21
N SER A 75 -3.77 -6.11 -5.27
CA SER A 75 -4.62 -5.32 -4.36
C SER A 75 -4.31 -5.54 -2.88
N ASN A 76 -4.03 -6.77 -2.44
CA ASN A 76 -3.60 -7.04 -1.06
C ASN A 76 -2.28 -6.33 -0.68
N THR A 77 -1.35 -6.22 -1.62
CA THR A 77 -0.10 -5.47 -1.44
C THR A 77 -0.39 -3.97 -1.30
N LEU A 78 -1.30 -3.43 -2.12
CA LEU A 78 -1.70 -2.02 -2.04
C LEU A 78 -2.41 -1.71 -0.73
N LEU A 79 -3.30 -2.60 -0.26
CA LEU A 79 -3.93 -2.50 1.05
C LEU A 79 -2.89 -2.47 2.18
N TYR A 80 -1.81 -3.24 2.05
CA TYR A 80 -0.72 -3.23 3.01
C TYR A 80 0.09 -1.92 2.95
N TRP A 81 0.39 -1.39 1.76
CA TRP A 81 1.02 -0.08 1.62
C TRP A 81 0.14 1.04 2.17
N LYS A 82 -1.15 1.04 1.83
CA LYS A 82 -2.17 1.96 2.36
C LYS A 82 -2.14 1.97 3.87
N LYS A 83 -2.16 0.78 4.49
CA LYS A 83 -2.07 0.65 5.95
C LYS A 83 -0.77 1.22 6.52
N GLY A 84 0.35 0.98 5.86
CA GLY A 84 1.66 1.49 6.27
C GLY A 84 1.75 3.01 6.23
N ILE A 85 1.26 3.63 5.16
CA ILE A 85 1.22 5.10 5.01
C ILE A 85 0.24 5.70 6.02
N SER A 86 -0.98 5.17 6.08
CA SER A 86 -2.07 5.65 6.94
C SER A 86 -1.71 5.68 8.43
N TYR A 87 -0.83 4.77 8.88
CA TYR A 87 -0.35 4.71 10.26
C TYR A 87 0.34 6.00 10.72
N PHE A 88 1.01 6.71 9.81
CA PHE A 88 1.78 7.92 10.13
C PHE A 88 1.04 9.22 9.83
N MET A 89 -0.10 9.18 9.13
CA MET A 89 -0.84 10.39 8.76
C MET A 89 -1.35 11.11 10.04
N PRO A 90 -1.16 12.43 10.18
CA PRO A 90 -1.55 13.17 11.38
C PRO A 90 -3.04 12.99 11.72
N ASN A 91 -3.91 13.10 10.71
CA ASN A 91 -5.36 12.98 10.85
C ASN A 91 -5.85 11.54 10.62
N LYS A 92 -5.13 10.53 11.12
CA LYS A 92 -5.33 9.10 10.75
C LYS A 92 -6.76 8.59 10.80
N HIS A 93 -7.59 9.09 11.71
CA HIS A 93 -8.96 8.62 11.91
C HIS A 93 -9.98 9.37 11.05
N MET A 94 -9.70 10.61 10.69
CA MET A 94 -10.57 11.48 9.89
C MET A 94 -10.68 10.95 8.46
N GLN A 95 -11.88 10.99 7.89
CA GLN A 95 -12.06 10.74 6.46
C GLN A 95 -11.44 11.87 5.64
N TRP A 96 -10.99 11.55 4.43
CA TRP A 96 -10.55 12.59 3.50
C TRP A 96 -11.75 13.43 3.07
N ASN A 97 -11.61 14.75 3.13
CA ASN A 97 -12.58 15.70 2.61
C ASN A 97 -12.01 16.31 1.32
N GLU A 98 -12.63 15.99 0.20
CA GLU A 98 -12.21 16.42 -1.15
C GLU A 98 -12.45 17.91 -1.43
N ILE A 99 -13.31 18.59 -0.65
CA ILE A 99 -13.60 20.02 -0.85
C ILE A 99 -12.48 20.89 -0.29
N VAL A 100 -11.87 20.47 0.82
CA VAL A 100 -10.89 21.26 1.57
C VAL A 100 -9.50 20.60 1.60
N ASP A 101 -9.33 19.50 0.87
CA ASP A 101 -8.11 18.67 0.83
C ASP A 101 -7.50 18.41 2.23
N SER A 102 -8.35 17.94 3.14
CA SER A 102 -7.93 17.66 4.52
C SER A 102 -8.44 16.32 5.05
N GLY A 103 -7.76 15.81 6.07
CA GLY A 103 -8.05 14.51 6.68
C GLY A 103 -6.94 13.49 6.38
N ASN A 104 -7.30 12.20 6.31
CA ASN A 104 -6.34 11.16 5.96
C ASN A 104 -6.38 10.87 4.45
N PRO A 105 -5.33 11.22 3.67
CA PRO A 105 -5.34 11.09 2.21
C PRO A 105 -5.51 9.64 1.74
N THR A 106 -5.09 8.68 2.56
CA THR A 106 -5.26 7.24 2.26
C THR A 106 -6.72 6.77 2.30
N LYS A 107 -7.63 7.59 2.84
CA LYS A 107 -9.06 7.29 2.97
C LYS A 107 -9.94 8.00 1.94
N SER A 108 -9.36 8.64 0.93
CA SER A 108 -10.10 9.25 -0.18
C SER A 108 -10.81 8.20 -1.05
N GLN A 109 -11.84 8.66 -1.78
CA GLN A 109 -12.55 7.81 -2.73
C GLN A 109 -11.65 7.41 -3.90
N GLN A 110 -10.78 8.31 -4.36
CA GLN A 110 -9.82 8.03 -5.44
C GLN A 110 -8.87 6.87 -5.11
N VAL A 111 -8.30 6.84 -3.90
CA VAL A 111 -7.43 5.72 -3.46
C VAL A 111 -8.23 4.42 -3.35
N ALA A 112 -9.49 4.50 -2.90
CA ALA A 112 -10.37 3.33 -2.84
C ALA A 112 -10.69 2.78 -4.24
N ASN A 113 -10.99 3.65 -5.21
CA ASN A 113 -11.28 3.29 -6.59
C ASN A 113 -10.08 2.61 -7.27
N MET A 114 -8.87 3.17 -7.11
CA MET A 114 -7.65 2.56 -7.66
C MET A 114 -7.45 1.12 -7.15
N ILE A 115 -7.59 0.90 -5.83
CA ILE A 115 -7.47 -0.44 -5.24
C ILE A 115 -8.56 -1.39 -5.78
N ALA A 116 -9.79 -0.87 -5.95
CA ALA A 116 -10.90 -1.64 -6.50
C ALA A 116 -10.66 -2.04 -7.96
N GLU A 117 -10.08 -1.16 -8.77
CA GLU A 117 -9.70 -1.45 -10.17
C GLU A 117 -8.65 -2.57 -10.24
N VAL A 118 -7.56 -2.48 -9.46
CA VAL A 118 -6.55 -3.56 -9.39
C VAL A 118 -7.18 -4.88 -8.96
N LYS A 119 -8.09 -4.84 -7.97
CA LYS A 119 -8.84 -6.02 -7.53
C LYS A 119 -9.73 -6.58 -8.65
N GLN A 120 -10.35 -5.72 -9.45
CA GLN A 120 -11.18 -6.15 -10.59
C GLN A 120 -10.32 -6.81 -11.68
N LYS A 121 -9.16 -6.24 -12.01
CA LYS A 121 -8.20 -6.86 -12.96
C LYS A 121 -7.72 -8.23 -12.47
N GLU A 122 -7.45 -8.39 -11.17
CA GLU A 122 -7.14 -9.72 -10.59
C GLU A 122 -8.26 -10.75 -10.83
N VAL A 123 -9.51 -10.39 -10.54
CA VAL A 123 -10.67 -11.28 -10.73
C VAL A 123 -10.84 -11.67 -12.20
N ARG A 124 -10.59 -10.72 -13.12
CA ARG A 124 -10.61 -10.94 -14.57
C ARG A 124 -9.39 -11.70 -15.12
N ARG A 125 -8.46 -12.13 -14.26
CA ARG A 125 -7.18 -12.77 -14.64
C ARG A 125 -6.28 -11.87 -15.51
N GLN A 126 -6.48 -10.57 -15.41
CA GLN A 126 -5.69 -9.50 -16.04
C GLN A 126 -4.81 -8.77 -15.01
N GLY A 127 -4.65 -9.33 -13.81
CA GLY A 127 -3.83 -8.79 -12.73
C GLY A 127 -2.62 -9.66 -12.43
N ALA A 128 -1.80 -9.22 -11.47
CA ALA A 128 -0.65 -9.99 -11.01
C ALA A 128 -1.06 -11.43 -10.59
N PRO A 129 -0.30 -12.47 -10.99
CA PRO A 129 -0.66 -13.85 -10.71
C PRO A 129 -0.66 -14.15 -9.21
N SER A 130 -1.51 -15.09 -8.81
CA SER A 130 -1.54 -15.56 -7.42
C SER A 130 -0.35 -16.46 -7.11
N LYS A 131 0.38 -16.14 -6.05
CA LYS A 131 1.43 -17.00 -5.46
C LYS A 131 0.92 -17.87 -4.31
N ALA A 132 -0.40 -17.89 -4.06
CA ALA A 132 -0.98 -18.74 -3.04
C ALA A 132 -0.78 -20.21 -3.42
N ARG A 133 -0.33 -21.04 -2.49
CA ARG A 133 -0.30 -22.49 -2.69
C ARG A 133 -1.73 -22.98 -2.90
N ARG A 134 -1.94 -23.75 -3.96
CA ARG A 134 -3.21 -24.48 -4.14
C ARG A 134 -3.40 -25.45 -2.98
N SER A 135 -4.66 -25.72 -2.65
CA SER A 135 -4.98 -26.81 -1.74
C SER A 135 -4.43 -28.12 -2.30
N LEU A 136 -3.91 -28.97 -1.41
CA LEU A 136 -3.50 -30.32 -1.77
C LEU A 136 -4.73 -31.10 -2.25
N THR A 137 -4.57 -31.88 -3.32
CA THR A 137 -5.61 -32.84 -3.70
C THR A 137 -5.62 -34.02 -2.72
N LYS A 138 -6.71 -34.79 -2.69
CA LYS A 138 -6.83 -35.98 -1.81
C LYS A 138 -5.67 -36.97 -2.02
N ASP A 139 -5.17 -37.07 -3.25
CA ASP A 139 -4.08 -38.00 -3.58
C ASP A 139 -2.73 -37.45 -3.16
N GLU A 140 -2.51 -36.15 -3.28
CA GLU A 140 -1.29 -35.51 -2.77
C GLU A 140 -1.22 -35.58 -1.24
N PHE A 141 -2.34 -35.40 -0.53
CA PHE A 141 -2.38 -35.53 0.92
C PHE A 141 -1.99 -36.94 1.40
N ARG A 142 -2.36 -37.98 0.64
CA ARG A 142 -2.04 -39.38 0.97
C ARG A 142 -0.55 -39.71 0.88
N HIS A 143 0.23 -38.96 0.11
CA HIS A 143 1.66 -39.20 -0.10
C HIS A 143 2.58 -38.27 0.73
N THR A 144 2.02 -37.49 1.66
CA THR A 144 2.78 -36.55 2.52
C THR A 144 2.92 -37.04 3.97
N GLN A 145 2.62 -38.32 4.26
CA GLN A 145 2.80 -38.93 5.59
C GLN A 145 4.06 -39.80 5.65
#